data_AF-A0A0C9W586-F1
#
_entry.id   AF-A0A0C9W586-F1
#
_cell.length_a   1.000
_cell.length_b   1.000
_cell.length_c   1.000
_cell.angle_alpha   90.00
_cell.angle_beta   90.00
_cell.angle_gamma   90.00
#
_symmetry.space_group_name_H-M   'P 1'
#
loop_
_entity.id
_entity.type
_entity.pdbx_description
1 polymer ?
#
loop_
_entity_poly.entity_id
_entity_poly.type
_entity_poly.pdbx_seq_one_letter_code
_entity_poly.pdbx_strand_id
1 'polypeptide(L)' 'LLVQYNMLDAHPVSTPMDPGLRLTRKKSTPTEDERAYMDNTPYKNLVGSLNYIA' A
#
# COMPACT_ATOMS: atom_id res chain seq x y z
N LEU A 1 6.20 -13.34 -3.00
CA LEU A 1 4.93 -12.72 -2.58
C LEU A 1 4.85 -11.23 -2.93
N LEU A 2 5.88 -10.40 -2.70
CA LEU A 2 5.86 -8.99 -3.11
C LEU A 2 5.82 -8.76 -4.64
N VAL A 3 6.37 -9.69 -5.43
CA VAL A 3 6.31 -9.68 -6.91
C VAL A 3 4.87 -9.60 -7.43
N GLN A 4 3.94 -10.31 -6.79
CA GLN A 4 2.53 -10.37 -7.23
C GLN A 4 1.78 -9.04 -6.99
N TYR A 5 2.34 -8.18 -6.15
CA TYR A 5 1.81 -6.87 -5.83
C TYR A 5 2.63 -5.73 -6.43
N ASN A 6 3.63 -6.05 -7.26
CA ASN A 6 4.54 -5.08 -7.85
C ASN A 6 5.24 -4.17 -6.81
N MET A 7 5.51 -4.70 -5.60
CA MET A 7 6.14 -3.96 -4.48
C MET A 7 7.59 -4.39 -4.23
N LEU A 8 8.32 -4.80 -5.29
CA LEU A 8 9.73 -5.19 -5.17
C LEU A 8 10.66 -4.00 -4.93
N ASP A 9 10.33 -2.84 -5.49
CA ASP A 9 11.10 -1.60 -5.36
C ASP A 9 10.65 -0.75 -4.16
N ALA A 10 9.91 -1.35 -3.22
CA ALA A 10 9.46 -0.66 -2.01
C ALA A 10 10.64 -0.49 -1.04
N HIS A 11 11.30 0.66 -1.12
CA HIS A 11 12.39 1.01 -0.20
C HIS A 11 11.86 1.64 1.08
N PRO A 12 12.45 1.32 2.25
CA PRO A 12 12.14 2.02 3.49
C PRO A 12 12.47 3.51 3.32
N VAL A 13 11.48 4.36 3.58
CA VAL A 13 11.64 5.80 3.46
C VAL A 13 12.56 6.25 4.59
N SER A 14 13.78 6.66 4.26
CA SER A 14 14.79 7.15 5.22
C SER A 14 14.40 8.47 5.86
N THR A 15 13.51 9.23 5.22
CA THR A 15 12.94 10.46 5.76
C THR A 15 11.61 10.12 6.43
N PRO A 16 11.52 10.20 7.77
CA PRO A 16 10.24 10.01 8.46
C PRO A 16 9.25 11.09 8.03
N MET A 17 7.97 10.71 7.99
CA MET A 17 6.87 11.63 7.72
C MET A 17 6.77 12.67 8.84
N ASP A 18 6.37 13.91 8.51
CA ASP A 18 6.20 14.99 9.50
C ASP A 18 5.20 14.55 10.59
N PRO A 19 5.58 14.59 11.89
CA PRO A 19 4.71 14.22 13.01
C PRO A 19 3.38 14.98 13.06
N GLY A 20 3.30 16.18 12.48
CA GLY A 20 2.10 17.01 12.41
C GLY A 20 1.21 16.75 11.19
N LEU A 21 1.61 15.85 10.27
CA LEU A 21 0.89 15.63 9.02
C LEU A 21 -0.43 14.90 9.25
N ARG A 22 -1.54 15.64 9.19
CA ARG A 22 -2.88 15.05 9.18
C ARG A 22 -3.29 14.76 7.74
N LEU A 23 -3.03 13.53 7.30
CA LEU A 23 -3.56 13.04 6.03
C LEU A 23 -5.09 13.02 6.08
N THR A 24 -5.73 13.91 5.34
CA THR A 24 -7.16 13.80 5.10
C THR A 24 -7.38 12.67 4.11
N ARG A 25 -8.32 11.77 4.39
CA ARG A 25 -8.79 10.80 3.41
C ARG A 25 -9.54 11.58 2.32
N LYS A 26 -8.81 12.10 1.33
CA LYS A 26 -9.41 12.68 0.12
C LYS A 26 -10.30 11.55 -0.42
N LYS A 27 -11.62 11.74 -0.40
CA LYS A 27 -12.58 10.77 -0.92
C LYS A 27 -12.47 10.76 -2.44
N SER A 28 -11.32 10.32 -2.96
CA SER A 28 -11.24 9.79 -4.31
C SER A 28 -12.10 8.54 -4.26
N THR A 29 -13.25 8.60 -4.93
CA THR A 29 -13.98 7.39 -5.27
C THR A 29 -13.06 6.59 -6.18
N PRO A 30 -12.64 5.38 -5.79
CA PRO A 30 -11.82 4.56 -6.66
C PRO A 30 -12.57 4.32 -7.97
N THR A 31 -11.83 4.39 -9.08
CA THR A 31 -12.34 4.03 -10.41
C THR A 31 -12.72 2.55 -10.44
N GLU A 32 -13.48 2.12 -11.44
CA GLU A 32 -13.93 0.72 -11.51
C GLU A 32 -12.74 -0.26 -11.59
N ASP A 33 -11.69 0.13 -12.32
CA ASP A 33 -10.45 -0.64 -12.43
C ASP A 33 -9.72 -0.75 -11.08
N GLU A 34 -9.68 0.34 -10.30
CA GLU A 34 -9.11 0.34 -8.96
C GLU A 34 -9.92 -0.53 -8.00
N ARG A 35 -11.27 -0.52 -8.10
CA ARG A 35 -12.12 -1.40 -7.28
C ARG A 35 -11.93 -2.87 -7.62
N ALA A 36 -11.91 -3.21 -8.91
CA ALA A 36 -11.65 -4.57 -9.35
C ALA A 36 -10.28 -5.03 -8.88
N TYR A 37 -9.26 -4.17 -8.94
CA TYR A 37 -7.94 -4.47 -8.38
C TYR A 37 -8.00 -4.65 -6.87
N MET A 38 -8.70 -3.77 -6.13
CA MET A 38 -8.83 -3.84 -4.67
C MET A 38 -9.55 -5.10 -4.19
N ASP A 39 -10.57 -5.54 -4.90
CA ASP A 39 -11.31 -6.78 -4.59
C ASP A 39 -10.46 -8.03 -4.90
N ASN A 40 -9.67 -8.00 -5.98
CA ASN A 40 -8.81 -9.11 -6.36
C ASN A 40 -7.47 -9.15 -5.58
N THR A 41 -7.10 -8.06 -4.91
CA THR A 41 -5.82 -7.93 -4.21
C THR A 41 -6.01 -8.06 -2.70
N PRO A 42 -5.63 -9.21 -2.09
CA PRO A 42 -5.72 -9.36 -0.64
C PRO A 42 -4.62 -8.55 0.06
N TYR A 43 -4.90 -7.28 0.35
CA TYR A 43 -3.98 -6.35 1.03
C TYR A 43 -3.46 -6.88 2.38
N LYS A 44 -4.24 -7.72 3.09
CA LYS A 44 -3.81 -8.35 4.34
C LYS A 44 -2.58 -9.24 4.16
N ASN A 45 -2.55 -10.02 3.06
CA ASN A 45 -1.45 -10.93 2.76
C ASN A 45 -0.21 -10.15 2.33
N LEU A 46 -0.41 -9.04 1.61
CA LEU A 46 0.67 -8.11 1.25
C LEU A 46 1.33 -7.51 2.49
N VAL A 47 0.55 -6.96 3.42
CA VAL A 47 1.08 -6.37 4.67
C VAL A 47 1.85 -7.40 5.49
N GLY A 48 1.34 -8.63 5.61
CA GLY A 48 2.05 -9.72 6.28
C GLY A 48 3.36 -10.09 5.60
N SER A 49 3.38 -10.09 4.26
CA SER A 49 4.60 -10.35 3.48
C SER A 49 5.64 -9.24 3.64
N LEU A 50 5.20 -7.98 3.69
CA LEU A 50 6.08 -6.83 3.90
C LEU A 50 6.72 -6.86 5.29
N ASN A 51 5.93 -7.16 6.33
CA ASN A 51 6.42 -7.23 7.70
C ASN A 51 7.38 -8.40 7.95
N TYR A 52 7.29 -9.48 7.16
CA TYR A 52 8.22 -10.61 7.25
C TYR A 52 9.60 -10.31 6.65
N ILE A 53 9.69 -9.36 5.72
CA ILE A 53 10.92 -9.01 4.99
C ILE A 53 11.57 -7.73 5.58
N ALA A 54 10.86 -7.02 6.46
CA ALA A 54 11.31 -5.82 7.17
C ALA A 54 12.31 -6.13 8.29
#